data_AF-A0AAV9VT70-F1
#
_entry.id   AF-A0AAV9VT70-F1
#
_cell.length_a   1.000
_cell.length_b   1.000
_cell.length_c   1.000
_cell.angle_alpha   90.00
_cell.angle_beta   90.00
_cell.angle_gamma   90.00
#
_symmetry.space_group_name_H-M   'P 1'
#
loop_
_entity.id
_entity.type
_entity.pdbx_description
1 polymer ?
#
loop_
_entity_poly.entity_id
_entity_poly.type
_entity_poly.pdbx_seq_one_letter_code
_entity_poly.pdbx_strand_id
1 'polypeptide(L)'
;MLNLPSTLVATLLAVSGAVYAQLPRPLINYPLGLSPVFDEGFFAGTVAPSASIVQWAPGKAPQACVNELAWNNCQSGRAVVYNVTYADCPTPWIMCRCENADLSIYQMTNFFGRMPVHLRSTVRHVIATHGEGCSAYAITGPDDGDIVMQGNCNTQSVWLHETGHQLDARGLGTGVGFSTSPIFVNALWNDTCVADDYGNTALWEEFAQMTVVSQSHTIYGYIQQQQYPGCFDSQLNALEMLSRLAT
;
A
#
# COMPACT_ATOMS: atom_id res chain seq x y z
N MET A 1 12.72 59.25 37.75
CA MET A 1 12.56 58.51 36.49
C MET A 1 12.85 57.05 36.79
N LEU A 2 11.80 56.26 37.00
CA LEU A 2 11.86 54.85 37.39
C LEU A 2 11.14 54.03 36.31
N ASN A 3 11.88 53.10 35.72
CA ASN A 3 11.49 52.25 34.61
C ASN A 3 10.36 51.28 35.01
N LEU A 4 9.29 51.21 34.21
CA LEU A 4 8.37 50.07 34.20
C LEU A 4 8.98 48.93 33.37
N PRO A 5 8.95 47.66 33.83
CA PRO A 5 9.15 46.54 32.94
C PRO A 5 7.82 46.19 32.25
N SER A 6 7.88 46.10 30.92
CA SER A 6 6.82 45.59 30.06
C SER A 6 6.60 44.10 30.33
N THR A 7 5.40 43.73 30.78
CA THR A 7 4.96 42.33 30.86
C THR A 7 4.60 41.84 29.45
N LEU A 8 5.50 41.03 28.88
CA LEU A 8 5.21 40.20 27.71
C LEU A 8 4.24 39.10 28.11
N VAL A 9 3.00 39.20 27.64
CA VAL A 9 2.05 38.07 27.62
C VAL A 9 2.48 37.16 26.47
N ALA A 10 3.22 36.10 26.79
CA ALA A 10 3.46 35.01 25.83
C ALA A 10 2.26 34.06 25.85
N THR A 11 1.38 34.21 24.87
CA THR A 11 0.36 33.20 24.52
C THR A 11 1.06 31.89 24.18
N LEU A 12 0.88 30.85 25.01
CA LEU A 12 1.18 29.48 24.64
C LEU A 12 0.22 29.06 23.52
N LEU A 13 0.72 29.02 22.29
CA LEU A 13 0.11 28.24 21.22
C LEU A 13 0.36 26.76 21.54
N ALA A 14 -0.65 26.09 22.09
CA ALA A 14 -0.66 24.64 22.14
C ALA A 14 -0.72 24.12 20.70
N VAL A 15 0.40 23.62 20.19
CA VAL A 15 0.42 22.83 18.96
C VAL A 15 -0.26 21.52 19.31
N SER A 16 -1.55 21.40 18.99
CA SER A 16 -2.25 20.12 19.01
C SER A 16 -1.63 19.24 17.92
N GLY A 17 -0.61 18.48 18.29
CA GLY A 17 -0.23 17.32 17.50
C GLY A 17 -1.43 16.40 17.44
N ALA A 18 -1.96 16.16 16.25
CA ALA A 18 -2.93 15.11 16.04
C ALA A 18 -2.21 13.78 16.29
N VAL A 19 -2.24 13.33 17.55
CA VAL A 19 -2.02 11.92 17.85
C VAL A 19 -3.26 11.24 17.28
N TYR A 20 -3.17 10.67 16.08
CA TYR A 20 -4.19 9.74 15.62
C TYR A 20 -4.22 8.61 16.65
N ALA A 21 -5.27 8.60 17.48
CA ALA A 21 -5.50 7.48 18.37
C ALA A 21 -5.69 6.25 17.48
N GLN A 22 -4.91 5.20 17.74
CA GLN A 22 -5.09 3.87 17.15
C GLN A 22 -6.58 3.53 17.12
N LEU A 23 -7.03 2.78 16.11
CA LEU A 23 -8.36 2.18 16.16
C LEU A 23 -8.35 1.33 17.45
N PRO A 24 -9.15 1.65 18.48
CA PRO A 24 -9.01 0.95 19.76
C PRO A 24 -9.86 -0.33 19.71
N ARG A 25 -9.67 -1.16 18.66
CA ARG A 25 -10.47 -2.36 18.44
C ARG A 25 -9.83 -3.52 19.21
N PRO A 26 -10.56 -4.20 20.10
CA PRO A 26 -9.96 -5.19 20.99
C PRO A 26 -9.77 -6.57 20.36
N LEU A 27 -10.47 -6.88 19.27
CA LEU A 27 -10.36 -8.18 18.60
C LEU A 27 -9.53 -8.06 17.32
N ILE A 28 -8.51 -8.92 17.25
CA ILE A 28 -7.57 -9.04 16.14
C ILE A 28 -7.78 -10.41 15.51
N ASN A 29 -8.13 -10.47 14.21
CA ASN A 29 -8.46 -11.75 13.56
C ASN A 29 -7.20 -12.57 13.20
N TYR A 30 -6.11 -11.88 12.86
CA TYR A 30 -4.82 -12.47 12.48
C TYR A 30 -3.68 -11.94 13.38
N PRO A 31 -3.53 -12.46 14.61
CA PRO A 31 -2.57 -11.93 15.59
C PRO A 31 -1.09 -12.12 15.20
N LEU A 32 -0.78 -12.93 14.19
CA LEU A 32 0.58 -13.10 13.65
C LEU A 32 0.80 -12.31 12.34
N GLY A 33 -0.13 -11.42 12.00
CA GLY A 33 -0.18 -10.70 10.74
C GLY A 33 -0.71 -11.55 9.58
N LEU A 34 -0.83 -10.91 8.41
CA LEU A 34 -1.46 -11.52 7.24
C LEU A 34 -0.54 -12.48 6.45
N SER A 35 0.76 -12.17 6.35
CA SER A 35 1.69 -12.95 5.50
C SER A 35 1.70 -14.46 5.76
N PRO A 36 1.78 -14.95 7.03
CA PRO A 36 1.82 -16.38 7.31
C PRO A 36 0.56 -17.14 6.87
N VAL A 37 -0.57 -16.43 6.73
CA VAL A 37 -1.86 -17.03 6.36
C VAL A 37 -2.06 -17.01 4.86
N PHE A 38 -1.72 -15.90 4.20
CA PHE A 38 -2.19 -15.64 2.83
C PHE A 38 -1.12 -15.80 1.74
N ASP A 39 0.17 -15.65 2.04
CA ASP A 39 1.20 -15.59 0.98
C ASP A 39 1.32 -16.88 0.18
N GLU A 40 1.33 -18.04 0.86
CA GLU A 40 1.33 -19.34 0.18
C GLU A 40 0.12 -19.45 -0.74
N GLY A 41 -1.06 -19.03 -0.25
CA GLY A 41 -2.29 -18.99 -1.01
C GLY A 41 -2.19 -18.05 -2.23
N PHE A 42 -1.57 -16.88 -2.11
CA PHE A 42 -1.38 -16.02 -3.28
C PHE A 42 -0.44 -16.64 -4.30
N PHE A 43 0.65 -17.26 -3.88
CA PHE A 43 1.58 -17.89 -4.82
C PHE A 43 0.98 -19.11 -5.53
N ALA A 44 0.17 -19.90 -4.83
CA ALA A 44 -0.51 -21.07 -5.38
C ALA A 44 -1.72 -20.71 -6.25
N GLY A 45 -2.48 -19.69 -5.86
CA GLY A 45 -3.75 -19.30 -6.50
C GLY A 45 -3.61 -18.28 -7.62
N THR A 46 -2.45 -17.66 -7.79
CA THR A 46 -2.20 -16.69 -8.86
C THR A 46 -0.97 -17.06 -9.68
N VAL A 47 -0.87 -16.52 -10.89
CA VAL A 47 0.32 -16.60 -11.74
C VAL A 47 0.48 -15.24 -12.41
N ALA A 48 1.69 -14.70 -12.41
CA ALA A 48 1.98 -13.49 -13.19
C ALA A 48 1.82 -13.80 -14.69
N PRO A 49 1.10 -12.98 -15.45
CA PRO A 49 1.11 -13.08 -16.91
C PRO A 49 2.52 -12.96 -17.45
N SER A 50 2.79 -13.55 -18.62
CA SER A 50 4.04 -13.30 -19.33
C SER A 50 4.20 -11.79 -19.56
N ALA A 51 5.41 -11.27 -19.40
CA ALA A 51 5.70 -9.86 -19.56
C ALA A 51 6.92 -9.62 -20.45
N SER A 52 6.88 -8.55 -21.24
CA SER A 52 8.06 -8.00 -21.90
C SER A 52 8.66 -6.88 -21.06
N ILE A 53 9.98 -6.93 -20.86
CA ILE A 53 10.72 -5.93 -20.09
C ILE A 53 11.63 -5.15 -21.04
N VAL A 54 11.51 -3.82 -21.02
CA VAL A 54 12.34 -2.93 -21.83
C VAL A 54 13.03 -1.93 -20.91
N GLN A 55 14.34 -2.12 -20.69
CA GLN A 55 15.16 -1.18 -19.93
C GLN A 55 15.39 0.10 -20.71
N TRP A 56 15.35 1.23 -20.00
CA TRP A 56 15.61 2.55 -20.58
C TRP A 56 17.12 2.78 -20.72
N ALA A 57 17.49 3.72 -21.58
CA ALA A 57 18.87 4.17 -21.67
C ALA A 57 19.32 4.81 -20.34
N PRO A 58 20.59 4.64 -19.92
CA PRO A 58 21.12 5.26 -18.71
C PRO A 58 20.86 6.77 -18.65
N GLY A 59 20.58 7.29 -17.45
CA GLY A 59 20.32 8.71 -17.20
C GLY A 59 18.90 9.19 -17.52
N LYS A 60 17.99 8.29 -17.96
CA LYS A 60 16.56 8.60 -18.07
C LYS A 60 15.77 7.95 -16.94
N ALA A 61 15.01 8.76 -16.21
CA ALA A 61 14.12 8.29 -15.16
C ALA A 61 12.96 9.30 -14.97
N PRO A 62 11.76 8.84 -14.57
CA PRO A 62 10.74 9.74 -14.03
C PRO A 62 11.26 10.48 -12.80
N GLN A 63 10.83 11.73 -12.62
CA GLN A 63 11.28 12.54 -11.47
C GLN A 63 10.92 11.90 -10.13
N ALA A 64 9.75 11.25 -10.02
CA ALA A 64 9.35 10.53 -8.83
C ALA A 64 10.34 9.42 -8.47
N CYS A 65 10.75 8.60 -9.45
CA CYS A 65 11.78 7.59 -9.24
C CYS A 65 13.12 8.20 -8.81
N VAL A 66 13.53 9.34 -9.37
CA VAL A 66 14.75 10.03 -8.95
C VAL A 66 14.66 10.44 -7.47
N ASN A 67 13.54 11.04 -7.07
CA ASN A 67 13.31 11.53 -5.72
C ASN A 67 13.31 10.37 -4.71
N GLU A 68 12.52 9.32 -4.98
CA GLU A 68 12.39 8.20 -4.05
C GLU A 68 13.65 7.38 -3.96
N LEU A 69 14.35 7.14 -5.07
CA LEU A 69 15.63 6.46 -5.02
C LEU A 69 16.65 7.28 -4.20
N ALA A 70 16.70 8.61 -4.39
CA ALA A 70 17.59 9.46 -3.61
C ALA A 70 17.23 9.51 -2.12
N TRP A 71 15.93 9.61 -1.79
CA TRP A 71 15.42 9.56 -0.42
C TRP A 71 15.83 8.26 0.30
N ASN A 72 15.86 7.16 -0.45
CA ASN A 72 16.27 5.83 0.03
C ASN A 72 17.76 5.55 -0.18
N ASN A 73 18.60 6.59 -0.20
CA ASN A 73 20.07 6.50 -0.26
C ASN A 73 20.65 5.78 -1.51
N CYS A 74 19.90 5.75 -2.61
CA CYS A 74 20.45 5.32 -3.89
C CYS A 74 21.31 6.44 -4.49
N GLN A 75 22.57 6.14 -4.79
CA GLN A 75 23.48 7.11 -5.40
C GLN A 75 23.01 7.52 -6.81
N SER A 76 23.19 8.80 -7.14
CA SER A 76 22.91 9.33 -8.47
C SER A 76 23.63 8.52 -9.56
N GLY A 77 22.92 8.21 -10.65
CA GLY A 77 23.43 7.39 -11.75
C GLY A 77 23.31 5.86 -11.56
N ARG A 78 22.85 5.38 -10.40
CA ARG A 78 22.62 3.95 -10.13
C ARG A 78 21.16 3.52 -10.24
N ALA A 79 20.31 4.39 -10.76
CA ALA A 79 18.91 4.08 -11.05
C ALA A 79 18.81 3.21 -12.32
N VAL A 80 18.10 2.10 -12.20
CA VAL A 80 17.73 1.23 -13.31
C VAL A 80 16.23 1.39 -13.53
N VAL A 81 15.83 1.93 -14.68
CA VAL A 81 14.43 2.18 -15.04
C VAL A 81 14.05 1.32 -16.23
N TYR A 82 12.85 0.76 -16.19
CA TYR A 82 12.37 -0.14 -17.22
C TYR A 82 10.84 -0.14 -17.31
N ASN A 83 10.34 -0.43 -18.51
CA ASN A 83 8.93 -0.70 -18.72
C ASN A 83 8.67 -2.20 -18.59
N VAL A 84 7.56 -2.54 -17.96
CA VAL A 84 7.01 -3.90 -17.92
C VAL A 84 5.65 -3.87 -18.60
N THR A 85 5.50 -4.62 -19.69
CA THR A 85 4.20 -4.80 -20.37
C THR A 85 3.76 -6.23 -20.17
N TYR A 86 2.65 -6.43 -19.44
CA TYR A 86 2.08 -7.75 -19.20
C TYR A 86 1.15 -8.14 -20.36
N ALA A 87 1.05 -9.43 -20.67
CA ALA A 87 0.24 -9.92 -21.78
C ALA A 87 -1.28 -9.65 -21.62
N ASP A 88 -1.74 -9.37 -20.41
CA ASP A 88 -3.14 -9.09 -20.10
C ASP A 88 -3.51 -7.60 -20.12
N CYS A 89 -2.55 -6.70 -20.31
CA CYS A 89 -2.78 -5.27 -20.44
C CYS A 89 -1.70 -4.62 -21.32
N PRO A 90 -2.06 -4.00 -22.46
CA PRO A 90 -1.08 -3.43 -23.39
C PRO A 90 -0.38 -2.17 -22.86
N THR A 91 -0.89 -1.57 -21.78
CA THR A 91 -0.27 -0.39 -21.16
C THR A 91 0.92 -0.82 -20.32
N PRO A 92 2.14 -0.30 -20.59
CA PRO A 92 3.30 -0.60 -19.78
C PRO A 92 3.24 0.07 -18.41
N TRP A 93 3.70 -0.63 -17.38
CA TRP A 93 4.04 -0.02 -16.09
C TRP A 93 5.51 0.36 -16.07
N ILE A 94 5.81 1.50 -15.47
CA ILE A 94 7.18 1.96 -15.29
C ILE A 94 7.65 1.48 -13.93
N MET A 95 8.77 0.78 -13.90
CA MET A 95 9.41 0.30 -12.69
C MET A 95 10.82 0.88 -12.57
N CYS A 96 11.22 1.18 -11.35
CA CYS A 96 12.48 1.78 -11.02
C CYS A 96 13.13 0.99 -9.90
N ARG A 97 14.44 0.76 -9.97
CA ARG A 97 15.17 0.20 -8.83
C ARG A 97 16.54 0.84 -8.69
N CYS A 98 17.05 0.88 -7.47
CA CYS A 98 18.48 1.08 -7.29
C CYS A 98 19.22 -0.18 -7.80
N GLU A 99 20.40 -0.01 -8.37
CA GLU A 99 21.22 -1.14 -8.85
C GLU A 99 21.47 -2.19 -7.76
N ASN A 100 21.62 -1.76 -6.50
CA ASN A 100 21.80 -2.62 -5.33
C ASN A 100 20.50 -3.00 -4.61
N ALA A 101 19.32 -2.75 -5.19
CA ALA A 101 18.07 -3.16 -4.57
C ALA A 101 18.00 -4.69 -4.45
N ASP A 102 17.47 -5.20 -3.33
CA ASP A 102 17.42 -6.64 -3.05
C ASP A 102 16.45 -7.40 -3.96
N LEU A 103 15.41 -6.71 -4.45
CA LEU A 103 14.50 -7.23 -5.46
C LEU A 103 15.13 -7.12 -6.85
N SER A 104 15.22 -8.26 -7.55
CA SER A 104 15.54 -8.29 -8.97
C SER A 104 14.39 -7.76 -9.84
N ILE A 105 14.71 -7.37 -11.08
CA ILE A 105 13.71 -6.99 -12.08
C ILE A 105 12.66 -8.09 -12.28
N TYR A 106 13.10 -9.36 -12.28
CA TYR A 106 12.19 -10.51 -12.42
C TYR A 106 11.26 -10.63 -11.22
N GLN A 107 11.78 -10.51 -10.00
CA GLN A 107 10.95 -10.55 -8.78
C GLN A 107 9.91 -9.42 -8.78
N MET A 108 10.32 -8.17 -9.04
CA MET A 108 9.39 -7.04 -9.13
C MET A 108 8.30 -7.29 -10.17
N THR A 109 8.70 -7.75 -11.36
CA THR A 109 7.77 -8.10 -12.45
C THR A 109 6.80 -9.21 -12.03
N ASN A 110 7.29 -10.25 -11.36
CA ASN A 110 6.46 -11.40 -10.96
C ASN A 110 5.49 -11.04 -9.81
N PHE A 111 5.94 -10.39 -8.74
CA PHE A 111 5.06 -10.05 -7.62
C PHE A 111 4.00 -9.02 -8.01
N PHE A 112 4.40 -7.98 -8.75
CA PHE A 112 3.43 -7.00 -9.24
C PHE A 112 2.43 -7.61 -10.22
N GLY A 113 2.90 -8.48 -11.13
CA GLY A 113 2.09 -9.12 -12.16
C GLY A 113 1.05 -10.10 -11.64
N ARG A 114 1.24 -10.65 -10.44
CA ARG A 114 0.28 -11.55 -9.79
C ARG A 114 -1.00 -10.84 -9.35
N MET A 115 -0.98 -9.51 -9.25
CA MET A 115 -2.17 -8.73 -8.93
C MET A 115 -3.04 -8.54 -10.17
N PRO A 116 -4.39 -8.55 -10.02
CA PRO A 116 -5.30 -8.23 -11.11
C PRO A 116 -4.99 -6.87 -11.76
N VAL A 117 -5.30 -6.73 -13.05
CA VAL A 117 -5.05 -5.49 -13.82
C VAL A 117 -5.66 -4.26 -13.14
N HIS A 118 -6.86 -4.41 -12.55
CA HIS A 118 -7.51 -3.31 -11.84
C HIS A 118 -6.65 -2.78 -10.67
N LEU A 119 -6.13 -3.67 -9.82
CA LEU A 119 -5.22 -3.26 -8.73
C LEU A 119 -3.94 -2.66 -9.28
N ARG A 120 -3.31 -3.27 -10.29
CA ARG A 120 -2.11 -2.69 -10.92
C ARG A 120 -2.36 -1.31 -11.51
N SER A 121 -3.57 -1.03 -12.00
CA SER A 121 -3.89 0.24 -12.65
C SER A 121 -3.96 1.44 -11.68
N THR A 122 -4.04 1.18 -10.37
CA THR A 122 -3.99 2.26 -9.35
C THR A 122 -2.54 2.72 -9.09
N VAL A 123 -1.56 1.89 -9.46
CA VAL A 123 -0.13 2.12 -9.26
C VAL A 123 0.50 2.73 -10.52
N ARG A 124 1.17 3.86 -10.34
CA ARG A 124 1.92 4.61 -11.36
C ARG A 124 3.35 4.09 -11.52
N HIS A 125 4.10 3.99 -10.42
CA HIS A 125 5.45 3.44 -10.41
C HIS A 125 5.61 2.38 -9.31
N VAL A 126 6.40 1.35 -9.62
CA VAL A 126 6.94 0.42 -8.62
C VAL A 126 8.42 0.73 -8.44
N ILE A 127 8.82 1.02 -7.20
CA ILE A 127 10.17 1.46 -6.87
C ILE A 127 10.80 0.46 -5.90
N ALA A 128 12.04 0.01 -6.15
CA ALA A 128 12.75 -0.88 -5.24
C ALA A 128 14.13 -0.35 -4.81
N THR A 129 14.44 -0.50 -3.53
CA THR A 129 15.70 -0.05 -2.92
C THR A 129 16.27 -1.12 -1.99
N HIS A 130 17.49 -0.92 -1.52
CA HIS A 130 18.08 -1.79 -0.51
C HIS A 130 17.43 -1.58 0.88
N GLY A 131 17.38 -2.63 1.70
CA GLY A 131 16.93 -2.57 3.10
C GLY A 131 17.32 -3.83 3.89
N GLU A 132 17.47 -3.70 5.22
CA GLU A 132 17.89 -4.81 6.11
C GLU A 132 16.80 -5.89 6.31
N GLY A 133 15.57 -5.58 5.93
CA GLY A 133 14.42 -6.47 5.92
C GLY A 133 13.38 -5.94 4.93
N CYS A 134 12.23 -6.59 4.82
CA CYS A 134 11.14 -6.01 4.02
C CYS A 134 10.48 -4.86 4.77
N SER A 135 10.50 -3.69 4.15
CA SER A 135 9.73 -2.50 4.54
C SER A 135 9.15 -1.91 3.26
N ALA A 136 7.97 -1.32 3.34
CA ALA A 136 7.33 -0.73 2.17
C ALA A 136 6.48 0.48 2.57
N TYR A 137 6.19 1.32 1.60
CA TYR A 137 5.26 2.44 1.75
C TYR A 137 4.66 2.85 0.41
N ALA A 138 3.50 3.49 0.50
CA ALA A 138 2.78 4.05 -0.64
C ALA A 138 2.79 5.58 -0.60
N ILE A 139 2.91 6.20 -1.79
CA ILE A 139 2.82 7.64 -1.98
C ILE A 139 1.50 7.93 -2.66
N THR A 140 0.56 8.49 -1.89
CA THR A 140 -0.87 8.62 -2.24
C THR A 140 -1.29 10.09 -2.30
N GLY A 141 -0.89 10.75 -3.38
CA GLY A 141 -1.31 12.11 -3.74
C GLY A 141 -2.18 12.12 -5.01
N PRO A 142 -2.92 13.21 -5.28
CA PRO A 142 -3.78 13.31 -6.48
C PRO A 142 -3.07 13.01 -7.80
N ASP A 143 -1.81 13.44 -7.91
CA ASP A 143 -0.94 13.23 -9.07
C ASP A 143 0.14 12.14 -8.83
N ASP A 144 0.11 11.47 -7.68
CA ASP A 144 1.02 10.38 -7.34
C ASP A 144 0.37 9.02 -7.59
N GLY A 145 0.99 7.95 -7.08
CA GLY A 145 0.58 6.58 -7.35
C GLY A 145 1.67 5.55 -7.11
N ASP A 146 2.69 5.88 -6.32
CA ASP A 146 3.92 5.09 -6.30
C ASP A 146 3.92 4.15 -5.10
N ILE A 147 4.45 2.95 -5.30
CA ILE A 147 4.74 2.02 -4.20
C ILE A 147 6.25 1.81 -4.13
N VAL A 148 6.79 1.83 -2.93
CA VAL A 148 8.22 1.69 -2.68
C VAL A 148 8.45 0.44 -1.83
N MET A 149 9.28 -0.47 -2.34
CA MET A 149 9.68 -1.71 -1.70
C MET A 149 11.15 -1.62 -1.29
N GLN A 150 11.42 -1.67 0.01
CA GLN A 150 12.75 -1.60 0.58
C GLN A 150 13.17 -2.98 1.08
N GLY A 151 14.31 -3.47 0.62
CA GLY A 151 14.83 -4.77 1.04
C GLY A 151 14.14 -5.96 0.35
N ASN A 152 14.29 -7.13 0.96
CA ASN A 152 13.83 -8.40 0.38
C ASN A 152 12.32 -8.64 0.63
N CYS A 153 11.46 -7.89 -0.07
CA CYS A 153 10.00 -8.02 -0.01
C CYS A 153 9.44 -9.15 -0.89
N ASN A 154 9.82 -10.40 -0.60
CA ASN A 154 9.28 -11.60 -1.26
C ASN A 154 7.95 -12.08 -0.65
N THR A 155 7.08 -11.13 -0.32
CA THR A 155 5.90 -11.32 0.53
C THR A 155 4.71 -10.71 -0.20
N GLN A 156 3.90 -11.50 -0.90
CA GLN A 156 2.88 -10.99 -1.83
C GLN A 156 1.83 -10.12 -1.12
N SER A 157 1.53 -10.39 0.14
CA SER A 157 0.65 -9.58 0.97
C SER A 157 1.13 -8.13 1.11
N VAL A 158 2.45 -7.88 1.19
CA VAL A 158 3.01 -6.51 1.26
C VAL A 158 2.75 -5.76 -0.05
N TRP A 159 2.90 -6.41 -1.20
CA TRP A 159 2.60 -5.81 -2.51
C TRP A 159 1.12 -5.43 -2.63
N LEU A 160 0.24 -6.30 -2.16
CA LEU A 160 -1.20 -6.05 -2.11
C LEU A 160 -1.56 -4.95 -1.11
N HIS A 161 -0.90 -4.91 0.04
CA HIS A 161 -1.07 -3.89 1.06
C HIS A 161 -0.76 -2.49 0.52
N GLU A 162 0.44 -2.29 -0.06
CA GLU A 162 0.81 -0.98 -0.63
C GLU A 162 -0.09 -0.58 -1.80
N THR A 163 -0.50 -1.56 -2.60
CA THR A 163 -1.48 -1.33 -3.68
C THR A 163 -2.87 -1.01 -3.12
N GLY A 164 -3.21 -1.52 -1.93
CA GLY A 164 -4.41 -1.20 -1.17
C GLY A 164 -4.46 0.27 -0.77
N HIS A 165 -3.34 0.87 -0.37
CA HIS A 165 -3.29 2.33 -0.17
C HIS A 165 -3.55 3.12 -1.46
N GLN A 166 -3.06 2.62 -2.61
CA GLN A 166 -3.34 3.26 -3.90
C GLN A 166 -4.80 3.12 -4.33
N LEU A 167 -5.41 1.96 -4.04
CA LEU A 167 -6.84 1.76 -4.22
C LEU A 167 -7.65 2.69 -3.30
N ASP A 168 -7.25 2.82 -2.03
CA ASP A 168 -7.90 3.68 -1.05
C ASP A 168 -7.96 5.13 -1.54
N ALA A 169 -6.79 5.69 -1.90
CA ALA A 169 -6.63 7.06 -2.33
C ALA A 169 -7.44 7.41 -3.59
N ARG A 170 -7.71 6.43 -4.44
CA ARG A 170 -8.46 6.59 -5.69
C ARG A 170 -9.93 6.18 -5.58
N GLY A 171 -10.31 5.49 -4.51
CA GLY A 171 -11.61 4.81 -4.43
C GLY A 171 -12.82 5.73 -4.51
N LEU A 172 -12.66 7.02 -4.17
CA LEU A 172 -13.72 8.03 -4.32
C LEU A 172 -13.55 8.91 -5.57
N GLY A 173 -12.41 8.86 -6.26
CA GLY A 173 -12.10 9.79 -7.37
C GLY A 173 -11.96 11.27 -6.97
N THR A 174 -11.97 11.58 -5.67
CA THR A 174 -11.94 12.95 -5.13
C THR A 174 -10.60 13.36 -4.52
N GLY A 175 -9.62 12.44 -4.48
CA GLY A 175 -8.35 12.63 -3.79
C GLY A 175 -8.43 12.43 -2.27
N VAL A 176 -9.58 12.02 -1.75
CA VAL A 176 -9.79 11.58 -0.36
C VAL A 176 -9.92 10.06 -0.35
N GLY A 177 -9.26 9.40 0.60
CA GLY A 177 -9.29 7.94 0.74
C GLY A 177 -10.69 7.40 1.03
N PHE A 178 -11.08 6.32 0.36
CA PHE A 178 -12.33 5.59 0.61
C PHE A 178 -12.46 5.12 2.07
N SER A 179 -11.36 4.80 2.73
CA SER A 179 -11.25 4.41 4.14
C SER A 179 -11.78 5.48 5.10
N THR A 180 -11.79 6.74 4.68
CA THR A 180 -12.36 7.86 5.45
C THR A 180 -13.84 8.12 5.13
N SER A 181 -14.39 7.44 4.13
CA SER A 181 -15.79 7.59 3.77
C SER A 181 -16.72 7.02 4.85
N PRO A 182 -17.95 7.54 4.98
CA PRO A 182 -18.95 6.94 5.86
C PRO A 182 -19.23 5.46 5.54
N ILE A 183 -19.01 5.01 4.30
CA ILE A 183 -19.24 3.62 3.90
C ILE A 183 -18.27 2.70 4.63
N PHE A 184 -16.97 2.96 4.52
CA PHE A 184 -15.95 2.13 5.17
C PHE A 184 -15.94 2.32 6.69
N VAL A 185 -16.07 3.57 7.17
CA VAL A 185 -16.08 3.87 8.60
C VAL A 185 -17.25 3.16 9.31
N ASN A 186 -18.46 3.23 8.75
CA ASN A 186 -19.61 2.53 9.35
C ASN A 186 -19.44 1.01 9.31
N ALA A 187 -18.86 0.46 8.23
CA ALA A 187 -18.56 -0.95 8.13
C ALA A 187 -17.59 -1.41 9.22
N LEU A 188 -16.46 -0.71 9.39
CA LEU A 188 -15.49 -0.96 10.46
C LEU A 188 -16.15 -0.93 11.85
N TRP A 189 -17.04 0.03 12.09
CA TRP A 189 -17.72 0.14 13.39
C TRP A 189 -18.85 -0.88 13.60
N ASN A 190 -19.42 -1.43 12.52
CA ASN A 190 -20.40 -2.51 12.58
C ASN A 190 -19.76 -3.88 12.85
N ASP A 191 -18.51 -4.04 12.44
CA ASP A 191 -17.73 -5.24 12.69
C ASP A 191 -17.35 -5.38 14.16
N THR A 192 -16.74 -6.51 14.54
CA THR A 192 -16.29 -6.78 15.91
C THR A 192 -14.77 -6.88 16.03
N CYS A 193 -14.06 -7.05 14.91
CA CYS A 193 -12.61 -7.16 14.87
C CYS A 193 -12.01 -6.22 13.80
N VAL A 194 -10.68 -6.20 13.75
CA VAL A 194 -9.86 -5.73 12.63
C VAL A 194 -9.01 -6.89 12.10
N ALA A 195 -8.40 -6.71 10.94
CA ALA A 195 -7.60 -7.74 10.28
C ALA A 195 -6.42 -8.20 11.17
N ASP A 196 -5.51 -7.30 11.52
CA ASP A 196 -4.38 -7.56 12.41
C ASP A 196 -4.02 -6.33 13.28
N ASP A 197 -2.97 -6.43 14.10
CA ASP A 197 -2.51 -5.32 14.94
C ASP A 197 -2.08 -4.08 14.14
N TYR A 198 -1.55 -4.28 12.92
CA TYR A 198 -1.11 -3.18 12.07
C TYR A 198 -2.30 -2.44 11.46
N GLY A 199 -3.31 -3.17 10.99
CA GLY A 199 -4.58 -2.58 10.55
C GLY A 199 -5.26 -1.76 11.66
N ASN A 200 -5.10 -2.17 12.92
CA ASN A 200 -5.62 -1.44 14.07
C ASN A 200 -4.98 -0.06 14.34
N THR A 201 -3.98 0.35 13.56
CA THR A 201 -3.29 1.63 13.79
C THR A 201 -4.02 2.82 13.18
N ALA A 202 -4.69 2.66 12.03
CA ALA A 202 -5.47 3.72 11.37
C ALA A 202 -6.45 3.17 10.33
N LEU A 203 -7.43 3.99 9.92
CA LEU A 203 -8.45 3.62 8.94
C LEU A 203 -7.87 3.15 7.60
N TRP A 204 -6.85 3.85 7.09
CA TRP A 204 -6.20 3.53 5.82
C TRP A 204 -5.31 2.28 5.91
N GLU A 205 -4.73 1.99 7.08
CA GLU A 205 -3.99 0.76 7.32
C GLU A 205 -4.93 -0.44 7.35
N GLU A 206 -6.05 -0.32 8.06
CA GLU A 206 -7.06 -1.38 8.07
C GLU A 206 -7.64 -1.61 6.67
N PHE A 207 -7.90 -0.55 5.90
CA PHE A 207 -8.33 -0.69 4.51
C PHE A 207 -7.30 -1.43 3.65
N ALA A 208 -6.02 -1.11 3.79
CA ALA A 208 -4.95 -1.80 3.07
C ALA A 208 -4.85 -3.27 3.48
N GLN A 209 -4.98 -3.59 4.76
CA GLN A 209 -5.05 -4.98 5.24
C GLN A 209 -6.28 -5.73 4.70
N MET A 210 -7.45 -5.08 4.72
CA MET A 210 -8.67 -5.67 4.17
C MET A 210 -8.59 -5.87 2.66
N THR A 211 -7.75 -5.12 1.93
CA THR A 211 -7.47 -5.37 0.51
C THR A 211 -6.77 -6.72 0.30
N VAL A 212 -5.83 -7.08 1.19
CA VAL A 212 -5.18 -8.40 1.18
C VAL A 212 -6.20 -9.51 1.44
N VAL A 213 -7.03 -9.34 2.48
CA VAL A 213 -8.09 -10.30 2.83
C VAL A 213 -9.07 -10.48 1.67
N SER A 214 -9.53 -9.38 1.06
CA SER A 214 -10.45 -9.38 -0.08
C SER A 214 -9.85 -10.06 -1.31
N GLN A 215 -8.56 -9.84 -1.59
CA GLN A 215 -7.91 -10.52 -2.71
C GLN A 215 -7.85 -12.04 -2.50
N SER A 216 -7.58 -12.51 -1.27
CA SER A 216 -7.61 -13.94 -0.97
C SER A 216 -9.02 -14.50 -1.09
N HIS A 217 -10.03 -13.78 -0.57
CA HIS A 217 -11.44 -14.13 -0.72
C HIS A 217 -11.83 -14.29 -2.20
N THR A 218 -11.39 -13.36 -3.05
CA THR A 218 -11.67 -13.39 -4.50
C THR A 218 -11.05 -14.60 -5.19
N ILE A 219 -9.85 -15.03 -4.78
CA ILE A 219 -9.16 -16.19 -5.38
C ILE A 219 -9.84 -17.50 -4.99
N TYR A 220 -10.24 -17.64 -3.72
CA TYR A 220 -10.65 -18.92 -3.15
C TYR A 220 -12.16 -19.06 -2.94
N GLY A 221 -12.91 -17.96 -2.94
CA GLY A 221 -14.34 -17.92 -2.59
C GLY A 221 -14.62 -18.09 -1.10
N TYR A 222 -13.60 -18.07 -0.25
CA TYR A 222 -13.71 -18.06 1.22
C TYR A 222 -12.50 -17.35 1.85
N ILE A 223 -12.64 -16.92 3.11
CA ILE A 223 -11.58 -16.27 3.87
C ILE A 223 -10.80 -17.31 4.69
N GLN A 224 -9.48 -17.32 4.54
CA GLN A 224 -8.59 -18.33 5.11
C GLN A 224 -8.34 -18.10 6.61
N GLN A 225 -8.32 -19.19 7.39
CA GLN A 225 -7.81 -19.28 8.78
C GLN A 225 -8.28 -18.17 9.75
N GLN A 226 -9.55 -17.75 9.66
CA GLN A 226 -10.11 -16.74 10.57
C GLN A 226 -10.14 -17.26 12.01
N GLN A 227 -9.61 -16.48 12.96
CA GLN A 227 -9.77 -16.74 14.39
C GLN A 227 -11.22 -16.50 14.84
N TYR A 228 -11.87 -15.49 14.27
CA TYR A 228 -13.25 -15.11 14.55
C TYR A 228 -14.03 -15.01 13.22
N PRO A 229 -14.64 -16.11 12.75
CA PRO A 229 -15.37 -16.12 11.50
C PRO A 229 -16.45 -15.03 11.43
N GLY A 230 -16.42 -14.22 10.37
CA GLY A 230 -17.41 -13.19 10.10
C GLY A 230 -17.23 -11.88 10.88
N CYS A 231 -16.15 -11.76 11.67
CA CYS A 231 -15.97 -10.62 12.57
C CYS A 231 -15.71 -9.29 11.85
N PHE A 232 -15.29 -9.31 10.58
CA PHE A 232 -15.02 -8.16 9.73
C PHE A 232 -15.82 -8.16 8.39
N ASP A 233 -16.93 -8.89 8.33
CA ASP A 233 -17.68 -9.08 7.07
C ASP A 233 -18.20 -7.75 6.50
N SER A 234 -18.51 -6.77 7.34
CA SER A 234 -19.00 -5.47 6.88
C SER A 234 -17.91 -4.74 6.10
N GLN A 235 -16.67 -4.73 6.61
CA GLN A 235 -15.52 -4.12 5.93
C GLN A 235 -15.24 -4.81 4.60
N LEU A 236 -15.24 -6.15 4.58
CA LEU A 236 -15.05 -6.90 3.35
C LEU A 236 -16.12 -6.57 2.30
N ASN A 237 -17.39 -6.51 2.71
CA ASN A 237 -18.48 -6.10 1.84
C ASN A 237 -18.31 -4.67 1.31
N ALA A 238 -17.80 -3.74 2.12
CA ALA A 238 -17.53 -2.37 1.69
C ALA A 238 -16.47 -2.31 0.57
N LEU A 239 -15.42 -3.12 0.64
CA LEU A 239 -14.41 -3.24 -0.42
C LEU A 239 -15.00 -3.88 -1.69
N GLU A 240 -15.82 -4.92 -1.54
CA GLU A 240 -16.50 -5.55 -2.68
C GLU A 240 -17.52 -4.64 -3.36
N MET A 241 -18.10 -3.66 -2.63
CA MET A 241 -18.89 -2.61 -3.23
C MET A 241 -18.04 -1.62 -4.02
N LEU A 242 -16.88 -1.22 -3.49
CA LEU A 242 -15.95 -0.31 -4.18
C LEU A 242 -15.54 -0.86 -5.55
N SER A 243 -15.20 -2.15 -5.63
CA SER A 243 -14.79 -2.79 -6.90
C SER A 243 -15.90 -2.80 -7.96
N ARG A 244 -17.18 -2.74 -7.55
CA ARG A 244 -18.35 -2.63 -8.45
C ARG A 244 -18.66 -1.20 -8.88
N LEU A 245 -18.19 -0.19 -8.14
CA LEU A 245 -18.37 1.22 -8.49
C LEU A 245 -17.29 1.72 -9.46
N ALA A 246 -16.21 0.97 -9.62
CA ALA A 246 -15.09 1.29 -10.49
C ALA A 246 -15.19 0.69 -11.92
N THR A 247 -16.33 0.07 -12.26
CA THR A 247 -16.68 -0.44 -13.60
C THR A 247 -17.69 0.46 -14.29
#